data_AF-A0A267TGS0-F1
#
_entry.id   AF-A0A267TGS0-F1
#
_cell.length_a   1.000
_cell.length_b   1.000
_cell.length_c   1.000
_cell.angle_alpha   90.00
_cell.angle_beta   90.00
_cell.angle_gamma   90.00
#
_symmetry.space_group_name_H-M   'P 1'
#
loop_
_entity.id
_entity.type
_entity.pdbx_description
1 polymer ?
#
loop_
_entity_poly.entity_id
_entity_poly.type
_entity_poly.pdbx_seq_one_letter_code
_entity_poly.pdbx_strand_id
1 'polypeptide(L)'
;MTKKLSLLILTSIIVSSCSVTKNWKSDHPSDNFLKASFDEFTGTEKLKFPKQANALVYLSSTVSTSQGKVLLSLKNTTLSTTNKVNHQKISLSQSQVLKISGEKAHGSFALSYPTLTEKKIQVNYHQNIELLGLCYTLLNLSDFNDIPDDQTFEMNGEKVKIKDLYAITTKIGNEFKPFLTSKNLAIIKTFFDKDFYLHNSNFLLQLDNFPNASVSEDNPFLSHYASKAEAEKLVNAFNAFALEINFQDFLKRYSPYYQKMIQEVEQNIPQESFIVEMEHLYRKNVQNYRLYPSLTIPFGQGFAAGNTNTIGNIFASFNKPKEVNQVSNLQLGYDNSTSLRDICVHEFGHSFVNPAIDKVDESLLKDKEALFEPIKDNMSQQGYSQWKICLYEHFNRANEVIIARLIGDNKKAEKILQENVKNKSFIYLPQIVEKLEYWYNNEFLDKTYDQKVSDIIAELK
;
A
#
# COMPACT_ATOMS: atom_id res chain seq x y z
N MET A 1 -24.68 -60.67 -33.20
CA MET A 1 -23.42 -60.48 -32.44
C MET A 1 -23.22 -58.98 -32.29
N THR A 2 -23.13 -58.31 -31.14
CA THR A 2 -23.19 -58.68 -29.72
C THR A 2 -23.42 -57.34 -29.01
N LYS A 3 -24.55 -57.19 -28.30
CA LYS A 3 -24.80 -56.02 -27.44
C LYS A 3 -23.86 -56.10 -26.24
N LYS A 4 -23.03 -55.08 -25.99
CA LYS A 4 -22.33 -54.92 -24.72
C LYS A 4 -23.19 -54.11 -23.75
N LEU A 5 -23.73 -54.83 -22.79
CA LEU A 5 -24.41 -54.37 -21.58
C LEU A 5 -23.40 -53.60 -20.72
N SER A 6 -23.65 -52.32 -20.42
CA SER A 6 -22.90 -51.60 -19.39
C SER A 6 -23.62 -51.76 -18.06
N LEU A 7 -22.95 -52.44 -17.13
CA LEU A 7 -23.40 -52.76 -15.79
C LEU A 7 -23.37 -51.49 -14.93
N LEU A 8 -24.53 -51.03 -14.45
CA LEU A 8 -24.64 -49.98 -13.43
C LEU A 8 -24.20 -50.58 -12.09
N ILE A 9 -23.03 -50.19 -11.57
CA ILE A 9 -22.59 -50.57 -10.23
C ILE A 9 -23.28 -49.65 -9.22
N LEU A 10 -24.33 -50.19 -8.61
CA LEU A 10 -25.01 -49.62 -7.44
C LEU A 10 -24.07 -49.77 -6.23
N THR A 11 -23.32 -48.73 -5.87
CA THR A 11 -22.54 -48.72 -4.63
C THR A 11 -23.46 -48.29 -3.48
N SER A 12 -23.85 -49.27 -2.67
CA SER A 12 -24.61 -49.07 -1.44
C SER A 12 -23.79 -48.25 -0.44
N ILE A 13 -24.30 -47.08 -0.07
CA ILE A 13 -23.80 -46.30 1.06
C ILE A 13 -24.32 -46.97 2.34
N ILE A 14 -23.42 -47.61 3.07
CA ILE A 14 -23.69 -48.05 4.45
C ILE A 14 -23.71 -46.78 5.32
N VAL A 15 -24.92 -46.32 5.65
CA VAL A 15 -25.14 -45.24 6.61
C VAL A 15 -24.89 -45.81 8.01
N SER A 16 -23.72 -45.54 8.57
CA SER A 16 -23.55 -45.58 10.02
C SER A 16 -24.24 -44.34 10.59
N SER A 17 -25.34 -44.56 11.32
CA SER A 17 -26.18 -43.54 11.94
C SER A 17 -25.42 -42.76 13.01
N CYS A 18 -24.83 -41.64 12.63
CA CYS A 18 -24.85 -40.43 13.45
C CYS A 18 -25.89 -39.52 12.81
N SER A 19 -26.97 -39.22 13.52
CA SER A 19 -27.99 -38.27 13.09
C SER A 19 -27.36 -36.89 12.89
N VAL A 20 -26.99 -36.57 11.65
CA VAL A 20 -26.59 -35.21 11.26
C VAL A 20 -27.87 -34.43 11.02
N THR A 21 -28.31 -33.65 12.00
CA THR A 21 -29.36 -32.64 11.80
C THR A 21 -28.71 -31.45 11.10
N LYS A 22 -28.74 -31.43 9.76
CA LYS A 22 -28.31 -30.29 8.93
C LYS A 22 -29.50 -29.39 8.63
N ASN A 23 -30.14 -28.85 9.66
CA ASN A 23 -31.21 -27.86 9.51
C ASN A 23 -30.65 -26.44 9.71
N TRP A 24 -29.72 -26.05 8.84
CA TRP A 24 -29.22 -24.68 8.77
C TRP A 24 -29.71 -23.97 7.50
N LYS A 25 -30.10 -22.70 7.62
CA LYS A 25 -30.37 -21.82 6.48
C LYS A 25 -29.09 -21.09 6.16
N SER A 26 -28.51 -21.37 4.99
CA SER A 26 -27.28 -20.74 4.52
C SER A 26 -27.54 -19.68 3.47
N ASP A 27 -26.78 -18.60 3.55
CA ASP A 27 -26.68 -17.55 2.56
C ASP A 27 -25.22 -17.42 2.10
N HIS A 28 -25.03 -17.11 0.82
CA HIS A 28 -23.73 -16.97 0.17
C HIS A 28 -23.62 -15.59 -0.48
N PRO A 29 -23.28 -14.54 0.29
CA PRO A 29 -23.13 -13.18 -0.24
C PRO A 29 -22.09 -13.09 -1.38
N SER A 30 -21.13 -14.01 -1.42
CA SER A 30 -20.18 -14.22 -2.52
C SER A 30 -19.59 -15.63 -2.46
N ASP A 31 -18.85 -16.05 -3.49
CA ASP A 31 -18.25 -17.39 -3.57
C ASP A 31 -17.36 -17.75 -2.36
N ASN A 32 -16.74 -16.73 -1.76
CA ASN A 32 -15.85 -16.86 -0.61
C ASN A 32 -16.49 -16.38 0.70
N PHE A 33 -17.82 -16.37 0.77
CA PHE A 33 -18.59 -15.98 1.95
C PHE A 33 -19.70 -17.00 2.22
N LEU A 34 -19.78 -17.49 3.46
CA LEU A 34 -20.88 -18.30 3.96
C LEU A 34 -21.45 -17.70 5.25
N LYS A 35 -22.75 -17.37 5.27
CA LYS A 35 -23.52 -17.12 6.49
C LYS A 35 -24.45 -18.29 6.72
N ALA A 36 -24.62 -18.74 7.95
CA ALA A 36 -25.64 -19.72 8.28
C ALA A 36 -26.29 -19.44 9.62
N SER A 37 -27.58 -19.74 9.71
CA SER A 37 -28.36 -19.76 10.95
C SER A 37 -29.03 -21.12 11.11
N PHE A 38 -29.17 -21.60 12.35
CA PHE A 38 -29.68 -22.94 12.62
C PHE A 38 -30.44 -22.97 13.95
N ASP A 39 -31.61 -23.60 13.89
CA ASP A 39 -32.41 -23.93 15.08
C ASP A 39 -31.86 -25.15 15.80
N GLU A 40 -31.15 -26.04 15.12
CA GLU A 40 -30.28 -27.06 15.74
C GLU A 40 -29.21 -27.48 14.73
N PHE A 41 -27.95 -27.49 15.16
CA PHE A 41 -26.85 -28.01 14.37
C PHE A 41 -26.05 -29.04 15.18
N THR A 42 -26.20 -30.31 14.78
CA THR A 42 -25.39 -31.43 15.25
C THR A 42 -24.74 -32.11 14.05
N GLY A 43 -23.42 -32.06 13.95
CA GLY A 43 -22.71 -32.67 12.84
C GLY A 43 -21.39 -31.98 12.50
N THR A 44 -20.85 -32.28 11.32
CA THR A 44 -19.62 -31.64 10.83
C THR A 44 -19.71 -31.39 9.33
N GLU A 45 -19.49 -30.14 8.97
CA GLU A 45 -19.36 -29.65 7.59
C GLU A 45 -17.90 -29.39 7.27
N LYS A 46 -17.55 -29.46 5.97
CA LYS A 46 -16.16 -29.35 5.51
C LYS A 46 -16.04 -28.38 4.35
N LEU A 47 -15.20 -27.37 4.50
CA LEU A 47 -14.70 -26.57 3.39
C LEU A 47 -13.32 -27.06 2.99
N LYS A 48 -13.12 -27.36 1.71
CA LYS A 48 -11.86 -27.87 1.17
C LYS A 48 -11.16 -26.75 0.42
N PHE A 49 -9.89 -26.52 0.75
CA PHE A 49 -9.03 -25.58 0.06
C PHE A 49 -7.92 -26.37 -0.64
N PRO A 50 -7.91 -26.45 -1.99
CA PRO A 50 -6.88 -27.19 -2.70
C PRO A 50 -5.50 -26.53 -2.50
N LYS A 51 -4.44 -27.34 -2.63
CA LYS A 51 -3.07 -26.84 -2.65
C LYS A 51 -2.91 -25.77 -3.73
N GLN A 52 -2.35 -24.63 -3.35
CA GLN A 52 -1.98 -23.54 -4.24
C GLN A 52 -0.67 -22.92 -3.75
N ALA A 53 0.33 -22.87 -4.63
CA ALA A 53 1.63 -22.30 -4.29
C ALA A 53 1.50 -20.78 -4.02
N ASN A 54 2.24 -20.29 -3.03
CA ASN A 54 2.31 -18.87 -2.65
C ASN A 54 0.92 -18.24 -2.43
N ALA A 55 0.01 -19.01 -1.83
CA ALA A 55 -1.34 -18.56 -1.52
C ALA A 55 -1.75 -19.00 -0.12
N LEU A 56 -2.67 -18.23 0.45
CA LEU A 56 -3.31 -18.52 1.72
C LEU A 56 -4.79 -18.21 1.64
N VAL A 57 -5.58 -18.90 2.47
CA VAL A 57 -6.93 -18.47 2.80
C VAL A 57 -6.85 -17.54 4.01
N TYR A 58 -7.44 -16.36 3.89
CA TYR A 58 -7.58 -15.44 5.00
C TYR A 58 -8.98 -15.60 5.63
N LEU A 59 -9.10 -16.51 6.59
CA LEU A 59 -10.38 -16.84 7.22
C LEU A 59 -10.76 -15.79 8.26
N SER A 60 -11.83 -15.05 8.00
CA SER A 60 -12.50 -14.17 8.95
C SER A 60 -13.80 -14.83 9.40
N SER A 61 -14.01 -14.97 10.71
CA SER A 61 -15.12 -15.79 11.23
C SER A 61 -15.81 -15.17 12.43
N THR A 62 -17.13 -15.32 12.49
CA THR A 62 -17.96 -15.06 13.68
C THR A 62 -18.75 -16.31 13.99
N VAL A 63 -18.91 -16.63 15.27
CA VAL A 63 -19.74 -17.74 15.75
C VAL A 63 -20.56 -17.21 16.92
N SER A 64 -21.87 -17.38 16.86
CA SER A 64 -22.80 -16.98 17.92
C SER A 64 -23.74 -18.12 18.23
N THR A 65 -23.65 -18.67 19.44
CA THR A 65 -24.49 -19.79 19.88
C THR A 65 -25.21 -19.44 21.17
N SER A 66 -26.53 -19.64 21.22
CA SER A 66 -27.33 -19.50 22.43
C SER A 66 -27.38 -20.79 23.25
N GLN A 67 -27.22 -21.94 22.61
CA GLN A 67 -27.14 -23.26 23.23
C GLN A 67 -26.17 -24.14 22.41
N GLY A 68 -25.55 -25.13 23.07
CA GLY A 68 -24.53 -25.97 22.45
C GLY A 68 -23.28 -25.18 22.07
N LYS A 69 -22.49 -25.68 21.12
CA LYS A 69 -21.32 -24.95 20.59
C LYS A 69 -21.08 -25.27 19.13
N VAL A 70 -20.53 -24.30 18.41
CA VAL A 70 -19.95 -24.48 17.08
C VAL A 70 -18.44 -24.30 17.16
N LEU A 71 -17.70 -25.25 16.62
CA LEU A 71 -16.24 -25.28 16.60
C LEU A 71 -15.74 -25.21 15.16
N LEU A 72 -14.83 -24.28 14.90
CA LEU A 72 -14.05 -24.24 13.67
C LEU A 72 -12.72 -24.93 13.94
N SER A 73 -12.33 -25.89 13.11
CA SER A 73 -11.04 -26.57 13.26
C SER A 73 -10.35 -26.80 11.93
N LEU A 74 -9.04 -26.59 11.91
CA LEU A 74 -8.16 -26.98 10.82
C LEU A 74 -7.39 -28.22 11.24
N LYS A 75 -7.50 -29.29 10.45
CA LYS A 75 -6.98 -30.61 10.79
C LYS A 75 -7.57 -31.10 12.13
N ASN A 76 -6.82 -30.98 13.22
CA ASN A 76 -7.19 -31.36 14.59
C ASN A 76 -7.04 -30.22 15.60
N THR A 77 -6.78 -28.99 15.12
CA THR A 77 -6.62 -27.81 15.98
C THR A 77 -7.86 -26.94 15.86
N THR A 78 -8.52 -26.70 16.99
CA THR A 78 -9.61 -25.73 17.10
C THR A 78 -9.06 -24.32 16.92
N LEU A 79 -9.73 -23.51 16.10
CA LEU A 79 -9.36 -22.12 15.87
C LEU A 79 -9.81 -21.25 17.04
N SER A 80 -8.98 -20.26 17.36
CA SER A 80 -9.26 -19.31 18.43
C SER A 80 -10.48 -18.43 18.11
N THR A 81 -11.32 -18.19 19.11
CA THR A 81 -12.48 -17.29 19.05
C THR A 81 -12.40 -16.22 20.14
N THR A 82 -11.29 -15.47 20.18
CA THR A 82 -11.02 -14.46 21.21
C THR A 82 -11.78 -13.16 20.99
N ASN A 83 -11.97 -12.78 19.73
CA ASN A 83 -12.74 -11.60 19.33
C ASN A 83 -14.11 -12.00 18.80
N LYS A 84 -15.01 -11.03 18.59
CA LYS A 84 -16.29 -11.30 17.92
C LYS A 84 -16.05 -11.76 16.48
N VAL A 85 -15.18 -11.06 15.74
CA VAL A 85 -14.63 -11.48 14.45
C VAL A 85 -13.19 -11.94 14.67
N ASN A 86 -12.91 -13.18 14.26
CA ASN A 86 -11.58 -13.77 14.38
C ASN A 86 -10.96 -13.98 13.01
N HIS A 87 -9.66 -13.71 12.93
CA HIS A 87 -8.88 -13.72 11.70
C HIS A 87 -7.79 -14.79 11.77
N GLN A 88 -7.71 -15.64 10.75
CA GLN A 88 -6.75 -16.74 10.67
C GLN A 88 -6.17 -16.85 9.25
N LYS A 89 -4.84 -16.84 9.15
CA LYS A 89 -4.12 -17.08 7.91
C LYS A 89 -3.84 -18.57 7.76
N ILE A 90 -4.28 -19.15 6.64
CA ILE A 90 -4.20 -20.59 6.39
C ILE A 90 -3.38 -20.81 5.12
N SER A 91 -2.11 -21.22 5.27
CA SER A 91 -1.23 -21.51 4.14
C SER A 91 -1.77 -22.66 3.27
N LEU A 92 -1.81 -22.44 1.95
CA LEU A 92 -2.19 -23.43 0.93
C LEU A 92 -0.99 -24.15 0.30
N SER A 93 0.19 -24.10 0.94
CA SER A 93 1.36 -24.93 0.59
C SER A 93 1.04 -26.43 0.49
N GLN A 94 -0.02 -26.84 1.19
CA GLN A 94 -0.69 -28.14 1.10
C GLN A 94 -2.21 -27.93 1.07
N SER A 95 -2.97 -28.92 0.59
CA SER A 95 -4.44 -28.87 0.69
C SER A 95 -4.89 -28.80 2.14
N GLN A 96 -5.89 -27.97 2.42
CA GLN A 96 -6.44 -27.74 3.76
C GLN A 96 -7.92 -28.10 3.79
N VAL A 97 -8.39 -28.48 4.98
CA VAL A 97 -9.81 -28.74 5.22
C VAL A 97 -10.21 -28.04 6.52
N LEU A 98 -11.08 -27.04 6.39
CA LEU A 98 -11.75 -26.42 7.54
C LEU A 98 -12.97 -27.27 7.87
N LYS A 99 -13.03 -27.75 9.11
CA LYS A 99 -14.20 -28.43 9.67
C LYS A 99 -15.02 -27.42 10.48
N ILE A 100 -16.32 -27.42 10.26
CA ILE A 100 -17.31 -26.65 11.03
C ILE A 100 -18.15 -27.69 11.77
N SER A 101 -17.97 -27.81 13.08
CA SER A 101 -18.60 -28.86 13.88
C SER A 101 -19.61 -28.26 14.84
N GLY A 102 -20.85 -28.75 14.83
CA GLY A 102 -21.91 -28.38 15.76
C GLY A 102 -22.18 -29.48 16.76
N GLU A 103 -22.32 -29.12 18.03
CA GLU A 103 -22.74 -30.01 19.11
C GLU A 103 -24.05 -29.48 19.73
N LYS A 104 -25.20 -29.93 19.20
CA LYS A 104 -26.55 -29.47 19.59
C LYS A 104 -26.62 -27.93 19.64
N ALA A 105 -26.03 -27.29 18.64
CA ALA A 105 -25.85 -25.86 18.63
C ALA A 105 -27.12 -25.16 18.13
N HIS A 106 -27.47 -24.04 18.76
CA HIS A 106 -28.52 -23.13 18.29
C HIS A 106 -27.88 -21.78 18.05
N GLY A 107 -28.08 -21.17 16.89
CA GLY A 107 -27.51 -19.85 16.59
C GLY A 107 -27.05 -19.68 15.15
N SER A 108 -25.89 -19.06 14.96
CA SER A 108 -25.38 -18.69 13.63
C SER A 108 -23.85 -18.64 13.58
N PHE A 109 -23.32 -18.65 12.37
CA PHE A 109 -21.95 -18.25 12.10
C PHE A 109 -21.86 -17.54 10.75
N ALA A 110 -20.78 -16.78 10.56
CA ALA A 110 -20.41 -16.21 9.28
C ALA A 110 -18.91 -16.42 9.03
N LEU A 111 -18.56 -16.85 7.82
CA LEU A 111 -17.19 -17.10 7.37
C LEU A 111 -16.95 -16.31 6.08
N SER A 112 -15.90 -15.51 6.05
CA SER A 112 -15.29 -14.98 4.82
C SER A 112 -13.91 -15.60 4.68
N TYR A 113 -13.61 -16.16 3.51
CA TYR A 113 -12.39 -16.94 3.29
C TYR A 113 -11.76 -16.66 1.92
N PRO A 114 -11.47 -15.40 1.56
CA PRO A 114 -10.79 -15.10 0.30
C PRO A 114 -9.43 -15.81 0.24
N THR A 115 -9.12 -16.35 -0.93
CA THR A 115 -7.77 -16.80 -1.26
C THR A 115 -6.95 -15.59 -1.71
N LEU A 116 -5.87 -15.31 -0.98
CA LEU A 116 -4.92 -14.26 -1.29
C LEU A 116 -3.59 -14.87 -1.71
N THR A 117 -2.99 -14.31 -2.75
CA THR A 117 -1.67 -14.72 -3.23
C THR A 117 -0.62 -13.81 -2.63
N GLU A 118 0.49 -14.38 -2.17
CA GLU A 118 1.70 -13.63 -1.87
C GLU A 118 2.24 -13.07 -3.20
N LYS A 119 2.36 -11.73 -3.25
CA LYS A 119 2.70 -10.99 -4.46
C LYS A 119 4.12 -10.48 -4.36
N LYS A 120 4.89 -10.75 -5.41
CA LYS A 120 6.21 -10.16 -5.60
C LYS A 120 6.09 -8.69 -5.97
N ILE A 121 6.86 -7.88 -5.27
CA ILE A 121 7.06 -6.46 -5.62
C ILE A 121 8.10 -6.39 -6.74
N GLN A 122 7.74 -5.73 -7.84
CA GLN A 122 8.67 -5.49 -8.95
C GLN A 122 9.48 -4.23 -8.66
N VAL A 123 10.80 -4.29 -8.76
CA VAL A 123 11.69 -3.15 -8.51
C VAL A 123 12.37 -2.73 -9.80
N ASN A 124 12.09 -1.52 -10.27
CA ASN A 124 12.76 -0.94 -11.43
C ASN A 124 12.78 0.58 -11.31
N TYR A 125 13.92 1.23 -11.60
CA TYR A 125 13.89 2.67 -11.82
C TYR A 125 13.11 3.00 -13.10
N HIS A 126 12.65 4.25 -13.22
CA HIS A 126 11.94 4.71 -14.42
C HIS A 126 12.58 5.99 -14.96
N GLN A 127 12.97 5.99 -16.23
CA GLN A 127 13.74 7.09 -16.84
C GLN A 127 13.01 8.44 -16.79
N ASN A 128 11.68 8.44 -17.03
CA ASN A 128 10.89 9.68 -16.92
C ASN A 128 10.86 10.23 -15.48
N ILE A 129 10.91 9.35 -14.46
CA ILE A 129 10.97 9.76 -13.06
C ILE A 129 12.38 10.28 -12.72
N GLU A 130 13.43 9.66 -13.27
CA GLU A 130 14.79 10.18 -13.13
C GLU A 130 14.94 11.59 -13.71
N LEU A 131 14.33 11.85 -14.88
CA LEU A 131 14.35 13.18 -15.48
C LEU A 131 13.54 14.20 -14.67
N LEU A 132 12.38 13.79 -14.15
CA LEU A 132 11.55 14.59 -13.25
C LEU A 132 12.34 15.01 -12.00
N GLY A 133 12.95 14.04 -11.29
CA GLY A 133 13.77 14.28 -10.11
C GLY A 133 15.00 15.14 -10.41
N LEU A 134 15.64 14.95 -11.57
CA LEU A 134 16.78 15.76 -11.99
C LEU A 134 16.37 17.21 -12.22
N CYS A 135 15.25 17.47 -12.91
CA CYS A 135 14.77 18.83 -13.12
C CYS A 135 14.47 19.53 -11.79
N TYR A 136 13.83 18.84 -10.84
CA TYR A 136 13.60 19.37 -9.51
C TYR A 136 14.92 19.67 -8.78
N THR A 137 15.88 18.74 -8.85
CA THR A 137 17.21 18.90 -8.26
C THR A 137 17.92 20.13 -8.81
N LEU A 138 17.86 20.37 -10.12
CA LEU A 138 18.51 21.52 -10.75
C LEU A 138 17.86 22.84 -10.36
N LEU A 139 16.53 22.87 -10.27
CA LEU A 139 15.79 24.06 -9.84
C LEU A 139 16.05 24.44 -8.38
N ASN A 140 16.50 23.50 -7.55
CA ASN A 140 16.80 23.70 -6.14
C ASN A 140 18.29 23.41 -5.82
N LEU A 141 19.18 23.47 -6.82
CA LEU A 141 20.57 23.02 -6.66
C LEU A 141 21.39 23.88 -5.68
N SER A 142 21.07 25.16 -5.55
CA SER A 142 21.64 26.02 -4.51
C SER A 142 21.36 25.47 -3.13
N ASP A 143 20.10 25.13 -2.87
CA ASP A 143 19.63 24.72 -1.55
C ASP A 143 20.33 23.44 -1.07
N PHE A 144 20.62 22.51 -2.00
CA PHE A 144 21.40 21.30 -1.70
C PHE A 144 22.89 21.57 -1.52
N ASN A 145 23.49 22.46 -2.30
CA ASN A 145 24.92 22.78 -2.20
C ASN A 145 25.24 23.63 -0.96
N ASP A 146 24.29 24.46 -0.53
CA ASP A 146 24.44 25.44 0.53
C ASP A 146 24.03 24.90 1.91
N ILE A 147 23.67 23.61 2.02
CA ILE A 147 23.44 22.93 3.31
C ILE A 147 24.69 23.07 4.19
N PRO A 148 24.59 23.63 5.41
CA PRO A 148 25.73 23.84 6.29
C PRO A 148 26.42 22.54 6.72
N ASP A 149 27.76 22.55 6.76
CA ASP A 149 28.58 21.37 7.09
C ASP A 149 28.50 20.96 8.58
N ASP A 150 28.02 21.86 9.44
CA ASP A 150 27.84 21.68 10.89
C ASP A 150 26.42 21.22 11.26
N GLN A 151 25.47 21.27 10.32
CA GLN A 151 24.11 20.81 10.55
C GLN A 151 24.07 19.28 10.58
N THR A 152 23.74 18.74 11.77
CA THR A 152 23.73 17.29 12.02
C THR A 152 22.49 16.86 12.77
N PHE A 153 22.12 15.59 12.61
CA PHE A 153 21.06 14.94 13.40
C PHE A 153 21.47 13.48 13.71
N GLU A 154 20.77 12.85 14.65
CA GLU A 154 20.96 11.43 14.95
C GLU A 154 20.10 10.56 14.03
N MET A 155 20.73 9.62 13.35
CA MET A 155 20.07 8.62 12.51
C MET A 155 20.65 7.24 12.85
N ASN A 156 19.80 6.30 13.25
CA ASN A 156 20.21 4.93 13.61
C ASN A 156 21.33 4.88 14.68
N GLY A 157 21.34 5.83 15.61
CA GLY A 157 22.37 5.92 16.67
C GLY A 157 23.69 6.54 16.22
N GLU A 158 23.78 7.04 14.99
CA GLU A 158 24.95 7.75 14.47
C GLU A 158 24.64 9.23 14.24
N LYS A 159 25.63 10.09 14.51
CA LYS A 159 25.56 11.51 14.16
C LYS A 159 25.85 11.66 12.66
N VAL A 160 24.87 12.14 11.91
CA VAL A 160 24.93 12.28 10.45
C VAL A 160 24.81 13.76 10.06
N LYS A 161 25.66 14.21 9.13
CA LYS A 161 25.52 15.54 8.51
C LYS A 161 24.37 15.52 7.52
N ILE A 162 23.52 16.54 7.56
CA ILE A 162 22.37 16.62 6.64
C ILE A 162 22.85 16.64 5.19
N LYS A 163 23.93 17.39 4.90
CA LYS A 163 24.53 17.45 3.56
C LYS A 163 24.92 16.10 2.98
N ASP A 164 25.41 15.17 3.83
CA ASP A 164 25.84 13.84 3.38
C ASP A 164 24.66 12.98 2.89
N LEU A 165 23.44 13.25 3.35
CA LEU A 165 22.25 12.54 2.89
C LEU A 165 21.96 12.80 1.42
N TYR A 166 22.26 14.01 0.95
CA TYR A 166 22.04 14.45 -0.44
C TYR A 166 23.27 14.24 -1.33
N ALA A 167 24.25 13.43 -0.90
CA ALA A 167 25.52 13.28 -1.61
C ALA A 167 25.35 12.80 -3.06
N ILE A 168 24.45 11.85 -3.32
CA ILE A 168 24.17 11.35 -4.68
C ILE A 168 23.42 12.39 -5.53
N THR A 169 22.38 13.01 -4.99
CA THR A 169 21.59 14.06 -5.63
C THR A 169 22.46 15.25 -6.01
N THR A 170 23.33 15.69 -5.10
CA THR A 170 24.26 16.80 -5.28
C THR A 170 25.36 16.45 -6.29
N LYS A 171 25.89 15.23 -6.24
CA LYS A 171 26.86 14.73 -7.23
C LYS A 171 26.28 14.80 -8.64
N ILE A 172 25.08 14.26 -8.84
CA ILE A 172 24.42 14.25 -10.15
C ILE A 172 24.08 15.68 -10.57
N GLY A 173 23.39 16.46 -9.72
CA GLY A 173 22.97 17.82 -10.04
C GLY A 173 24.14 18.74 -10.43
N ASN A 174 25.30 18.58 -9.78
CA ASN A 174 26.50 19.36 -10.09
C ASN A 174 27.07 19.09 -11.49
N GLU A 175 26.86 17.91 -12.07
CA GLU A 175 27.24 17.62 -13.47
C GLU A 175 26.44 18.46 -14.48
N PHE A 176 25.21 18.84 -14.12
CA PHE A 176 24.28 19.55 -15.00
C PHE A 176 24.15 21.05 -14.69
N LYS A 177 25.05 21.61 -13.86
CA LYS A 177 25.18 23.06 -13.63
C LYS A 177 25.16 23.93 -14.89
N PRO A 178 25.79 23.54 -16.01
CA PRO A 178 25.75 24.34 -17.24
C PRO A 178 24.33 24.56 -17.81
N PHE A 179 23.34 23.75 -17.41
CA PHE A 179 21.98 23.78 -17.93
C PHE A 179 20.98 24.52 -17.01
N LEU A 180 21.44 25.15 -15.92
CA LEU A 180 20.57 25.89 -14.98
C LEU A 180 19.79 27.04 -15.65
N THR A 181 20.31 27.61 -16.74
CA THR A 181 19.65 28.66 -17.52
C THR A 181 18.88 28.13 -18.73
N SER A 182 18.63 26.81 -18.80
CA SER A 182 17.86 26.20 -19.90
C SER A 182 16.46 26.80 -19.98
N LYS A 183 16.04 27.16 -21.19
CA LYS A 183 14.67 27.62 -21.46
C LYS A 183 13.65 26.52 -21.22
N ASN A 184 14.02 25.26 -21.47
CA ASN A 184 13.14 24.11 -21.26
C ASN A 184 12.96 23.85 -19.76
N LEU A 185 14.05 23.92 -18.98
CA LEU A 185 13.99 23.83 -17.53
C LEU A 185 13.13 24.95 -16.92
N ALA A 186 13.24 26.18 -17.46
CA ALA A 186 12.39 27.30 -17.04
C ALA A 186 10.91 27.05 -17.32
N ILE A 187 10.54 26.38 -18.42
CA ILE A 187 9.16 25.96 -18.69
C ILE A 187 8.71 24.93 -17.66
N ILE A 188 9.52 23.89 -17.39
CA ILE A 188 9.21 22.85 -16.40
C ILE A 188 8.99 23.46 -15.02
N LYS A 189 9.82 24.44 -14.61
CA LYS A 189 9.66 25.18 -13.36
C LYS A 189 8.25 25.76 -13.19
N THR A 190 7.63 26.28 -14.25
CA THR A 190 6.28 26.86 -14.16
C THR A 190 5.20 25.84 -13.76
N PHE A 191 5.45 24.54 -13.95
CA PHE A 191 4.56 23.48 -13.46
C PHE A 191 4.87 23.14 -12.00
N PHE A 192 6.14 23.10 -11.61
CA PHE A 192 6.53 22.83 -10.22
C PHE A 192 6.20 23.98 -9.27
N ASP A 193 6.10 25.21 -9.78
CA ASP A 193 5.65 26.38 -9.00
C ASP A 193 4.13 26.34 -8.74
N LYS A 194 3.36 25.64 -9.58
CA LYS A 194 1.90 25.51 -9.43
C LYS A 194 1.51 24.39 -8.47
N ASP A 195 2.31 23.31 -8.45
CA ASP A 195 2.00 22.11 -7.69
C ASP A 195 3.26 21.32 -7.35
N PHE A 196 3.18 20.45 -6.34
CA PHE A 196 4.30 19.61 -5.94
C PHE A 196 4.76 18.72 -7.10
N TYR A 197 6.06 18.71 -7.38
CA TYR A 197 6.58 18.14 -8.64
C TYR A 197 6.25 16.65 -8.83
N LEU A 198 6.19 15.84 -7.76
CA LEU A 198 5.84 14.41 -7.81
C LEU A 198 4.35 14.17 -8.14
N HIS A 199 3.48 15.17 -8.07
CA HIS A 199 2.10 15.03 -8.56
C HIS A 199 2.06 14.77 -10.08
N ASN A 200 3.12 15.11 -10.81
CA ASN A 200 3.25 14.78 -12.24
C ASN A 200 3.65 13.32 -12.49
N SER A 201 4.08 12.58 -11.46
CA SER A 201 4.69 11.25 -11.64
C SER A 201 3.76 10.24 -12.31
N ASN A 202 2.50 10.16 -11.90
CA ASN A 202 1.54 9.22 -12.50
C ASN A 202 1.29 9.52 -13.97
N PHE A 203 1.16 10.79 -14.33
CA PHE A 203 1.06 11.21 -15.72
C PHE A 203 2.28 10.77 -16.52
N LEU A 204 3.50 11.04 -16.01
CA LEU A 204 4.76 10.73 -16.69
C LEU A 204 5.05 9.22 -16.81
N LEU A 205 4.56 8.40 -15.88
CA LEU A 205 4.65 6.94 -15.94
C LEU A 205 3.76 6.31 -17.03
N GLN A 206 2.79 7.05 -17.57
CA GLN A 206 1.95 6.60 -18.69
C GLN A 206 2.45 7.07 -20.07
N LEU A 207 3.59 7.77 -20.13
CA LEU A 207 4.15 8.26 -21.38
C LEU A 207 5.26 7.32 -21.88
N ASP A 208 5.52 7.37 -23.19
CA ASP A 208 6.78 6.87 -23.74
C ASP A 208 7.98 7.58 -23.09
N ASN A 209 9.16 6.97 -23.20
CA ASN A 209 10.37 7.54 -22.61
C ASN A 209 10.81 8.82 -23.34
N PHE A 210 11.21 9.83 -22.57
CA PHE A 210 11.87 11.02 -23.11
C PHE A 210 13.16 10.65 -23.87
N PRO A 211 13.43 11.21 -25.06
CA PRO A 211 12.81 12.42 -25.65
C PRO A 211 11.71 12.16 -26.70
N ASN A 212 11.11 10.96 -26.72
CA ASN A 212 10.08 10.60 -27.70
C ASN A 212 8.67 10.55 -27.09
N ALA A 213 8.48 11.13 -25.90
CA ALA A 213 7.22 11.11 -25.19
C ALA A 213 6.16 11.93 -25.93
N SER A 214 4.91 11.47 -25.94
CA SER A 214 3.78 12.22 -26.51
C SER A 214 2.54 12.06 -25.62
N VAL A 215 1.64 13.04 -25.66
CA VAL A 215 0.43 13.05 -24.84
C VAL A 215 -0.72 12.39 -25.61
N SER A 216 -1.19 11.25 -25.11
CA SER A 216 -2.39 10.61 -25.63
C SER A 216 -3.66 11.17 -25.00
N GLU A 217 -4.77 11.15 -25.75
CA GLU A 217 -6.09 11.63 -25.28
C GLU A 217 -6.72 10.73 -24.23
N ASP A 218 -6.34 9.45 -24.21
CA ASP A 218 -6.81 8.45 -23.25
C ASP A 218 -5.98 8.39 -21.97
N ASN A 219 -5.01 9.28 -21.77
CA ASN A 219 -4.21 9.32 -20.55
C ASN A 219 -5.12 9.66 -19.34
N PRO A 220 -5.25 8.76 -18.34
CA PRO A 220 -6.20 8.95 -17.24
C PRO A 220 -5.81 10.09 -16.29
N PHE A 221 -4.58 10.59 -16.37
CA PHE A 221 -4.08 11.70 -15.55
C PHE A 221 -4.12 13.04 -16.28
N LEU A 222 -4.67 13.10 -17.51
CA LEU A 222 -4.79 14.34 -18.27
C LEU A 222 -5.66 15.39 -17.57
N SER A 223 -6.62 14.94 -16.74
CA SER A 223 -7.49 15.80 -15.92
C SER A 223 -6.76 16.64 -14.87
N HIS A 224 -5.50 16.34 -14.57
CA HIS A 224 -4.67 17.15 -13.67
C HIS A 224 -4.21 18.46 -14.33
N TYR A 225 -4.33 18.57 -15.64
CA TYR A 225 -3.99 19.76 -16.41
C TYR A 225 -5.26 20.45 -16.90
N ALA A 226 -5.19 21.76 -17.11
CA ALA A 226 -6.35 22.53 -17.61
C ALA A 226 -6.73 22.14 -19.05
N SER A 227 -5.78 21.61 -19.83
CA SER A 227 -6.03 21.12 -21.18
C SER A 227 -4.92 20.17 -21.66
N LYS A 228 -5.18 19.41 -22.72
CA LYS A 228 -4.16 18.63 -23.43
C LYS A 228 -2.98 19.48 -23.89
N ALA A 229 -3.24 20.68 -24.41
CA ALA A 229 -2.19 21.59 -24.86
C ALA A 229 -1.26 22.04 -23.71
N GLU A 230 -1.78 22.17 -22.49
CA GLU A 230 -0.96 22.45 -21.32
C GLU A 230 -0.08 21.25 -20.96
N ALA A 231 -0.63 20.03 -20.97
CA ALA A 231 0.15 18.81 -20.75
C ALA A 231 1.23 18.61 -21.82
N GLU A 232 0.91 18.86 -23.10
CA GLU A 232 1.86 18.80 -24.21
C GLU A 232 2.99 19.82 -24.05
N LYS A 233 2.71 21.01 -23.52
CA LYS A 233 3.75 22.00 -23.22
C LYS A 233 4.78 21.46 -22.22
N LEU A 234 4.33 20.75 -21.17
CA LEU A 234 5.22 20.11 -20.21
C LEU A 234 6.04 18.98 -20.86
N VAL A 235 5.37 18.08 -21.59
CA VAL A 235 6.02 16.93 -22.25
C VAL A 235 7.03 17.39 -23.29
N ASN A 236 6.72 18.41 -24.09
CA ASN A 236 7.64 18.97 -25.07
C ASN A 236 8.86 19.61 -24.40
N ALA A 237 8.69 20.29 -23.26
CA ALA A 237 9.80 20.83 -22.49
C ALA A 237 10.70 19.73 -21.95
N PHE A 238 10.15 18.64 -21.40
CA PHE A 238 10.95 17.48 -20.99
C PHE A 238 11.65 16.78 -22.16
N ASN A 239 10.98 16.58 -23.30
CA ASN A 239 11.60 16.02 -24.52
C ASN A 239 12.81 16.87 -24.95
N ALA A 240 12.62 18.19 -25.06
CA ALA A 240 13.66 19.12 -25.47
C ALA A 240 14.81 19.19 -24.45
N PHE A 241 14.49 19.20 -23.15
CA PHE A 241 15.51 19.20 -22.10
C PHE A 241 16.31 17.89 -22.08
N ALA A 242 15.65 16.74 -22.25
CA ALA A 242 16.34 15.44 -22.33
C ALA A 242 17.34 15.37 -23.48
N LEU A 243 17.02 15.98 -24.63
CA LEU A 243 17.95 16.14 -25.75
C LEU A 243 19.10 17.10 -25.41
N GLU A 244 18.78 18.27 -24.84
CA GLU A 244 19.73 19.33 -24.48
C GLU A 244 20.83 18.81 -23.55
N ILE A 245 20.45 18.01 -22.54
CA ILE A 245 21.39 17.48 -21.55
C ILE A 245 22.01 16.13 -21.94
N ASN A 246 21.65 15.59 -23.11
CA ASN A 246 22.01 14.25 -23.56
C ASN A 246 21.71 13.17 -22.50
N PHE A 247 20.44 13.12 -22.09
CA PHE A 247 19.99 12.34 -20.93
C PHE A 247 20.25 10.83 -21.05
N GLN A 248 20.19 10.29 -22.27
CA GLN A 248 20.46 8.86 -22.50
C GLN A 248 21.92 8.49 -22.21
N ASP A 249 22.87 9.38 -22.52
CA ASP A 249 24.27 9.17 -22.16
C ASP A 249 24.48 9.24 -20.64
N PHE A 250 23.75 10.11 -19.93
CA PHE A 250 23.74 10.10 -18.46
C PHE A 250 23.28 8.75 -17.90
N LEU A 251 22.12 8.24 -18.35
CA LEU A 251 21.59 6.96 -17.88
C LEU A 251 22.57 5.81 -18.14
N LYS A 252 23.22 5.81 -19.32
CA LYS A 252 24.25 4.83 -19.66
C LYS A 252 25.47 4.91 -18.72
N ARG A 253 25.97 6.12 -18.45
CA ARG A 253 27.11 6.33 -17.52
C ARG A 253 26.77 5.92 -16.09
N TYR A 254 25.55 6.19 -15.64
CA TYR A 254 25.08 5.88 -14.28
C TYR A 254 24.49 4.47 -14.13
N SER A 255 24.50 3.64 -15.18
CA SER A 255 24.02 2.25 -15.12
C SER A 255 24.56 1.44 -13.93
N PRO A 256 25.86 1.50 -13.56
CA PRO A 256 26.36 0.81 -12.36
C PRO A 256 25.70 1.29 -11.04
N TYR A 257 25.33 2.57 -10.95
CA TYR A 257 24.62 3.12 -9.79
C TYR A 257 23.18 2.61 -9.73
N TYR A 258 22.48 2.59 -10.87
CA TYR A 258 21.13 2.03 -10.96
C TYR A 258 21.11 0.53 -10.60
N GLN A 259 22.09 -0.24 -11.10
CA GLN A 259 22.23 -1.66 -10.75
C GLN A 259 22.44 -1.85 -9.25
N LYS A 260 23.32 -1.04 -8.63
CA LYS A 260 23.54 -1.09 -7.18
C LYS A 260 22.29 -0.71 -6.39
N MET A 261 21.59 0.35 -6.79
CA MET A 261 20.37 0.80 -6.13
C MET A 261 19.28 -0.28 -6.17
N ILE A 262 19.02 -0.88 -7.34
CA ILE A 262 18.08 -1.99 -7.47
C ILE A 262 18.50 -3.15 -6.58
N GLN A 263 19.79 -3.52 -6.59
CA GLN A 263 20.31 -4.58 -5.74
C GLN A 263 20.06 -4.31 -4.24
N GLU A 264 20.35 -3.10 -3.76
CA GLU A 264 20.10 -2.73 -2.35
C GLU A 264 18.62 -2.84 -1.99
N VAL A 265 17.73 -2.36 -2.86
CA VAL A 265 16.28 -2.47 -2.65
C VAL A 265 15.85 -3.93 -2.65
N GLU A 266 16.20 -4.71 -3.67
CA GLU A 266 15.81 -6.12 -3.82
C GLU A 266 16.26 -6.99 -2.65
N GLN A 267 17.45 -6.74 -2.11
CA GLN A 267 17.97 -7.45 -0.94
C GLN A 267 17.28 -7.08 0.37
N ASN A 268 16.56 -5.95 0.41
CA ASN A 268 15.92 -5.41 1.59
C ASN A 268 14.40 -5.27 1.48
N ILE A 269 13.78 -5.76 0.39
CA ILE A 269 12.32 -5.78 0.27
C ILE A 269 11.76 -6.53 1.48
N PRO A 270 10.81 -5.93 2.22
CA PRO A 270 10.17 -6.61 3.34
C PRO A 270 9.44 -7.88 2.88
N GLN A 271 9.28 -8.84 3.79
CA GLN A 271 8.55 -10.06 3.48
C GLN A 271 7.11 -9.76 3.02
N GLU A 272 6.66 -10.47 1.99
CA GLU A 272 5.40 -10.25 1.22
C GLU A 272 4.12 -10.21 2.07
N SER A 273 4.20 -10.62 3.34
CA SER A 273 3.07 -10.69 4.27
C SER A 273 2.26 -9.39 4.42
N PHE A 274 2.89 -8.21 4.34
CA PHE A 274 2.15 -6.96 4.55
C PHE A 274 1.17 -6.64 3.40
N ILE A 275 1.46 -7.05 2.16
CA ILE A 275 0.55 -6.88 1.02
C ILE A 275 -0.73 -7.68 1.27
N VAL A 276 -0.60 -8.91 1.76
CA VAL A 276 -1.75 -9.75 2.10
C VAL A 276 -2.60 -9.09 3.19
N GLU A 277 -1.97 -8.51 4.22
CA GLU A 277 -2.70 -7.78 5.27
C GLU A 277 -3.45 -6.57 4.69
N MET A 278 -2.82 -5.78 3.81
CA MET A 278 -3.46 -4.64 3.16
C MET A 278 -4.65 -5.09 2.29
N GLU A 279 -4.46 -6.07 1.41
CA GLU A 279 -5.53 -6.56 0.53
C GLU A 279 -6.71 -7.16 1.32
N HIS A 280 -6.42 -7.86 2.42
CA HIS A 280 -7.45 -8.37 3.31
C HIS A 280 -8.21 -7.23 4.03
N LEU A 281 -7.47 -6.30 4.65
CA LEU A 281 -8.03 -5.17 5.39
C LEU A 281 -9.00 -4.37 4.51
N TYR A 282 -8.60 -4.07 3.28
CA TYR A 282 -9.41 -3.27 2.36
C TYR A 282 -10.37 -4.08 1.50
N ARG A 283 -10.28 -5.42 1.53
CA ARG A 283 -11.04 -6.33 0.65
C ARG A 283 -10.86 -6.01 -0.83
N LYS A 284 -9.64 -5.62 -1.22
CA LYS A 284 -9.28 -5.22 -2.59
C LYS A 284 -8.07 -6.03 -3.02
N ASN A 285 -8.08 -6.50 -4.27
CA ASN A 285 -6.97 -7.22 -4.87
C ASN A 285 -6.39 -6.41 -6.02
N VAL A 286 -5.07 -6.23 -6.05
CA VAL A 286 -4.37 -5.45 -7.09
C VAL A 286 -3.41 -6.34 -7.86
N GLN A 287 -3.39 -6.24 -9.18
CA GLN A 287 -2.60 -7.16 -10.00
C GLN A 287 -1.09 -7.02 -9.76
N ASN A 288 -0.58 -5.78 -9.65
CA ASN A 288 0.85 -5.52 -9.59
C ASN A 288 1.21 -4.55 -8.46
N TYR A 289 2.34 -4.81 -7.79
CA TYR A 289 3.00 -3.87 -6.88
C TYR A 289 4.38 -3.51 -7.44
N ARG A 290 4.68 -2.22 -7.51
CA ARG A 290 5.92 -1.71 -8.11
C ARG A 290 6.65 -0.72 -7.21
N LEU A 291 7.98 -0.80 -7.23
CA LEU A 291 8.87 0.15 -6.59
C LEU A 291 9.74 0.81 -7.66
N TYR A 292 9.76 2.13 -7.62
CA TYR A 292 10.49 3.02 -8.50
C TYR A 292 11.55 3.80 -7.70
N PRO A 293 12.61 3.14 -7.20
CA PRO A 293 13.71 3.84 -6.53
C PRO A 293 14.39 4.79 -7.52
N SER A 294 14.85 5.95 -7.04
CA SER A 294 15.37 7.02 -7.89
C SER A 294 16.67 7.66 -7.40
N LEU A 295 17.67 7.78 -8.28
CA LEU A 295 18.94 8.43 -7.91
C LEU A 295 18.84 9.97 -7.87
N THR A 296 17.85 10.54 -8.54
CA THR A 296 17.72 11.99 -8.73
C THR A 296 16.64 12.62 -7.87
N ILE A 297 15.79 11.83 -7.21
CA ILE A 297 14.86 12.34 -6.19
C ILE A 297 15.66 12.64 -4.90
N PRO A 298 15.40 13.77 -4.22
CA PRO A 298 16.11 14.13 -3.00
C PRO A 298 15.85 13.13 -1.87
N PHE A 299 16.86 12.96 -1.01
CA PHE A 299 16.84 12.04 0.13
C PHE A 299 15.53 12.07 0.93
N GLY A 300 15.03 10.89 1.30
CA GLY A 300 13.88 10.71 2.17
C GLY A 300 12.52 11.02 1.55
N GLN A 301 12.45 11.50 0.29
CA GLN A 301 11.18 11.73 -0.38
C GLN A 301 10.59 10.42 -0.95
N GLY A 302 9.25 10.36 -0.95
CA GLY A 302 8.45 9.27 -1.47
C GLY A 302 7.14 9.80 -2.06
N PHE A 303 6.54 9.04 -2.99
CA PHE A 303 5.23 9.36 -3.54
C PHE A 303 4.52 8.14 -4.12
N ALA A 304 3.23 8.02 -3.80
CA ALA A 304 2.35 7.01 -4.34
C ALA A 304 2.22 7.13 -5.86
N ALA A 305 2.40 6.01 -6.55
CA ALA A 305 2.33 5.92 -7.99
C ALA A 305 1.41 4.77 -8.41
N GLY A 306 1.00 4.74 -9.68
CA GLY A 306 0.28 3.61 -10.26
C GLY A 306 -1.02 3.98 -10.95
N ASN A 307 -1.86 2.97 -11.13
CA ASN A 307 -3.15 3.04 -11.79
C ASN A 307 -4.09 1.95 -11.23
N THR A 308 -5.24 1.74 -11.86
CA THR A 308 -6.25 0.78 -11.41
C THR A 308 -5.73 -0.66 -11.22
N ASN A 309 -4.70 -1.07 -11.97
CA ASN A 309 -4.14 -2.43 -11.92
C ASN A 309 -2.77 -2.52 -11.23
N THR A 310 -2.18 -1.38 -10.89
CA THR A 310 -0.83 -1.29 -10.34
C THR A 310 -0.81 -0.32 -9.20
N ILE A 311 -0.38 -0.77 -8.02
CA ILE A 311 0.02 0.13 -6.94
C ILE A 311 1.54 0.26 -6.98
N GLY A 312 2.03 1.49 -6.88
CA GLY A 312 3.43 1.84 -7.04
C GLY A 312 3.90 2.83 -5.97
N ASN A 313 5.21 2.90 -5.80
CA ASN A 313 5.84 3.90 -4.95
C ASN A 313 7.15 4.36 -5.61
N ILE A 314 7.30 5.68 -5.76
CA ILE A 314 8.51 6.35 -6.20
C ILE A 314 9.23 6.87 -4.96
N PHE A 315 10.52 6.62 -4.80
CA PHE A 315 11.23 7.02 -3.58
C PHE A 315 12.74 7.19 -3.75
N ALA A 316 13.33 7.99 -2.86
CA ALA A 316 14.77 8.15 -2.71
C ALA A 316 15.34 7.26 -1.59
N SER A 317 16.65 7.37 -1.34
CA SER A 317 17.32 6.62 -0.28
C SER A 317 16.84 7.02 1.12
N PHE A 318 16.99 6.09 2.08
CA PHE A 318 16.60 6.27 3.49
C PHE A 318 17.79 6.27 4.46
N ASN A 319 18.96 5.84 3.99
CA ASN A 319 20.22 5.88 4.73
C ASN A 319 21.21 6.82 4.04
N LYS A 320 22.23 7.24 4.79
CA LYS A 320 23.34 8.05 4.28
C LYS A 320 24.10 7.29 3.19
N PRO A 321 24.15 7.78 1.94
CA PRO A 321 25.00 7.19 0.91
C PRO A 321 26.49 7.25 1.31
N LYS A 322 27.28 6.24 0.96
CA LYS A 322 28.72 6.16 1.17
C LYS A 322 29.42 5.76 -0.13
N GLU A 323 30.66 6.20 -0.28
CA GLU A 323 31.52 5.85 -1.41
C GLU A 323 30.92 6.20 -2.79
N VAL A 324 30.08 7.24 -2.88
CA VAL A 324 29.38 7.65 -4.11
C VAL A 324 30.29 8.05 -5.29
N ASN A 325 31.60 8.10 -5.08
CA ASN A 325 32.61 8.36 -6.13
C ASN A 325 33.42 7.10 -6.51
N GLN A 326 33.22 5.97 -5.84
CA GLN A 326 33.92 4.71 -6.07
C GLN A 326 32.94 3.64 -6.54
N VAL A 327 32.79 3.50 -7.86
CA VAL A 327 31.81 2.58 -8.47
C VAL A 327 31.94 1.14 -7.97
N SER A 328 33.16 0.69 -7.65
CA SER A 328 33.42 -0.66 -7.14
C SER A 328 32.97 -0.91 -5.70
N ASN A 329 32.61 0.13 -4.93
CA ASN A 329 32.27 0.04 -3.51
C ASN A 329 31.04 0.88 -3.12
N LEU A 330 30.13 1.13 -4.07
CA LEU A 330 28.94 1.95 -3.84
C LEU A 330 28.08 1.42 -2.69
N GLN A 331 27.62 2.34 -1.83
CA GLN A 331 26.54 2.12 -0.86
C GLN A 331 25.58 3.31 -1.00
N LEU A 332 24.42 3.11 -1.63
CA LEU A 332 23.54 4.20 -2.04
C LEU A 332 22.47 4.55 -1.00
N GLY A 333 22.39 3.76 0.07
CA GLY A 333 21.52 4.02 1.21
C GLY A 333 20.08 3.55 1.02
N TYR A 334 19.86 2.58 0.12
CA TYR A 334 18.58 1.91 -0.09
C TYR A 334 18.44 0.62 0.72
N ASP A 335 19.45 0.30 1.53
CA ASP A 335 19.61 -0.93 2.29
C ASP A 335 18.92 -0.89 3.68
N ASN A 336 17.70 -0.35 3.74
CA ASN A 336 16.92 -0.24 4.97
C ASN A 336 15.56 -0.94 4.84
N SER A 337 15.48 -2.20 5.23
CA SER A 337 14.26 -3.00 5.11
C SER A 337 13.07 -2.46 5.92
N THR A 338 13.32 -1.81 7.06
CA THR A 338 12.25 -1.21 7.88
C THR A 338 11.71 0.03 7.19
N SER A 339 12.56 0.96 6.77
CA SER A 339 12.12 2.16 6.06
C SER A 339 11.47 1.83 4.72
N LEU A 340 12.00 0.83 3.98
CA LEU A 340 11.38 0.31 2.76
C LEU A 340 9.95 -0.20 3.02
N ARG A 341 9.74 -0.97 4.10
CA ARG A 341 8.40 -1.42 4.48
C ARG A 341 7.50 -0.27 4.82
N ASP A 342 7.98 0.65 5.65
CA ASP A 342 7.17 1.76 6.12
C ASP A 342 6.71 2.65 4.96
N ILE A 343 7.61 2.96 4.01
CA ILE A 343 7.24 3.72 2.81
C ILE A 343 6.33 2.92 1.89
N CYS A 344 6.52 1.60 1.75
CA CYS A 344 5.59 0.76 0.98
C CYS A 344 4.19 0.83 1.58
N VAL A 345 4.06 0.62 2.89
CA VAL A 345 2.76 0.62 3.58
C VAL A 345 2.09 1.99 3.48
N HIS A 346 2.85 3.07 3.64
CA HIS A 346 2.35 4.45 3.52
C HIS A 346 1.88 4.75 2.09
N GLU A 347 2.76 4.61 1.10
CA GLU A 347 2.46 5.05 -0.27
C GLU A 347 1.46 4.12 -0.97
N PHE A 348 1.55 2.81 -0.72
CA PHE A 348 0.52 1.87 -1.20
C PHE A 348 -0.82 2.14 -0.50
N GLY A 349 -0.79 2.57 0.75
CA GLY A 349 -1.97 2.90 1.56
C GLY A 349 -2.87 3.94 0.90
N HIS A 350 -2.30 4.97 0.27
CA HIS A 350 -3.08 5.99 -0.45
C HIS A 350 -3.99 5.41 -1.54
N SER A 351 -3.55 4.36 -2.24
CA SER A 351 -4.36 3.70 -3.27
C SER A 351 -5.59 2.98 -2.71
N PHE A 352 -5.60 2.68 -1.41
CA PHE A 352 -6.73 2.07 -0.72
C PHE A 352 -7.57 3.09 0.05
N VAL A 353 -6.90 4.01 0.75
CA VAL A 353 -7.48 5.00 1.67
C VAL A 353 -8.17 6.13 0.93
N ASN A 354 -7.49 6.77 -0.04
CA ASN A 354 -8.03 7.96 -0.69
C ASN A 354 -9.37 7.67 -1.38
N PRO A 355 -9.54 6.56 -2.14
CA PRO A 355 -10.83 6.22 -2.73
C PRO A 355 -11.96 5.95 -1.73
N ALA A 356 -11.64 5.59 -0.47
CA ALA A 356 -12.65 5.40 0.57
C ALA A 356 -13.13 6.77 1.10
N ILE A 357 -12.20 7.71 1.30
CA ILE A 357 -12.50 9.09 1.71
C ILE A 357 -13.23 9.84 0.60
N ASP A 358 -12.90 9.58 -0.68
CA ASP A 358 -13.59 10.18 -1.83
C ASP A 358 -15.06 9.81 -1.95
N LYS A 359 -15.47 8.68 -1.37
CA LYS A 359 -16.87 8.24 -1.35
C LYS A 359 -17.67 8.79 -0.17
N VAL A 360 -17.00 9.47 0.77
CA VAL A 360 -17.68 10.10 1.91
C VAL A 360 -18.53 11.25 1.39
N ASP A 361 -19.74 11.35 1.92
CA ASP A 361 -20.68 12.40 1.54
C ASP A 361 -20.08 13.79 1.80
N GLU A 362 -20.17 14.68 0.80
CA GLU A 362 -19.57 16.01 0.86
C GLU A 362 -20.19 16.88 1.98
N SER A 363 -21.48 16.71 2.27
CA SER A 363 -22.13 17.41 3.38
C SER A 363 -21.56 16.99 4.73
N LEU A 364 -21.25 15.70 4.90
CA LEU A 364 -20.59 15.20 6.11
C LEU A 364 -19.18 15.76 6.26
N LEU A 365 -18.41 15.82 5.16
CA LEU A 365 -17.07 16.42 5.18
C LEU A 365 -17.13 17.89 5.59
N LYS A 366 -18.10 18.64 5.04
CA LYS A 366 -18.33 20.05 5.36
C LYS A 366 -18.77 20.26 6.81
N ASP A 367 -19.69 19.44 7.32
CA ASP A 367 -20.16 19.48 8.71
C ASP A 367 -19.01 19.25 9.71
N LYS A 368 -17.96 18.54 9.29
CA LYS A 368 -16.77 18.25 10.09
C LYS A 368 -15.58 19.16 9.82
N GLU A 369 -15.70 20.13 8.90
CA GLU A 369 -14.58 20.99 8.47
C GLU A 369 -14.00 21.82 9.62
N ALA A 370 -14.82 22.19 10.61
CA ALA A 370 -14.36 22.93 11.79
C ALA A 370 -13.30 22.17 12.62
N LEU A 371 -13.20 20.85 12.49
CA LEU A 371 -12.15 20.04 13.13
C LEU A 371 -10.77 20.28 12.52
N PHE A 372 -10.69 20.87 11.32
CA PHE A 372 -9.41 21.20 10.72
C PHE A 372 -8.74 22.40 11.39
N GLU A 373 -9.53 23.41 11.81
CA GLU A 373 -9.01 24.69 12.28
C GLU A 373 -7.98 24.57 13.43
N PRO A 374 -8.15 23.71 14.47
CA PRO A 374 -7.15 23.56 15.53
C PRO A 374 -5.80 23.00 15.08
N ILE A 375 -5.74 22.32 13.94
CA ILE A 375 -4.51 21.66 13.43
C ILE A 375 -4.02 22.25 12.11
N LYS A 376 -4.75 23.20 11.55
CA LYS A 376 -4.59 23.72 10.19
C LYS A 376 -3.18 24.22 9.91
N ASP A 377 -2.61 25.02 10.80
CA ASP A 377 -1.28 25.60 10.60
C ASP A 377 -0.20 24.51 10.57
N ASN A 378 -0.22 23.60 11.55
CA ASN A 378 0.74 22.50 11.65
C ASN A 378 0.59 21.49 10.49
N MET A 379 -0.64 21.25 10.03
CA MET A 379 -0.92 20.37 8.89
C MET A 379 -0.52 21.03 7.57
N SER A 380 -0.79 22.32 7.40
CA SER A 380 -0.42 23.08 6.19
C SER A 380 1.09 23.16 6.01
N GLN A 381 1.86 23.32 7.09
CA GLN A 381 3.33 23.27 7.05
C GLN A 381 3.88 21.90 6.59
N GLN A 382 3.09 20.85 6.73
CA GLN A 382 3.42 19.50 6.25
C GLN A 382 2.85 19.21 4.85
N GLY A 383 2.23 20.20 4.19
CA GLY A 383 1.63 20.05 2.85
C GLY A 383 0.15 19.69 2.86
N TYR A 384 -0.49 19.62 4.03
CA TYR A 384 -1.89 19.19 4.19
C TYR A 384 -2.80 20.39 4.48
N SER A 385 -3.02 21.22 3.46
CA SER A 385 -3.66 22.55 3.60
C SER A 385 -5.19 22.55 3.52
N GLN A 386 -5.80 21.39 3.30
CA GLN A 386 -7.25 21.23 3.19
C GLN A 386 -7.74 20.10 4.10
N TRP A 387 -8.95 20.23 4.63
CA TRP A 387 -9.52 19.23 5.53
C TRP A 387 -9.56 17.82 4.91
N LYS A 388 -10.00 17.70 3.65
CA LYS A 388 -10.04 16.42 2.95
C LYS A 388 -8.66 15.80 2.75
N ILE A 389 -7.65 16.61 2.42
CA ILE A 389 -6.24 16.16 2.33
C ILE A 389 -5.75 15.67 3.69
N CYS A 390 -6.06 16.43 4.74
CA CYS A 390 -5.74 16.05 6.12
C CYS A 390 -6.37 14.71 6.51
N LEU A 391 -7.62 14.45 6.08
CA LEU A 391 -8.29 13.17 6.29
C LEU A 391 -7.62 12.01 5.53
N TYR A 392 -7.21 12.21 4.27
CA TYR A 392 -6.44 11.17 3.54
C TYR A 392 -5.22 10.74 4.35
N GLU A 393 -4.47 11.70 4.87
CA GLU A 393 -3.26 11.44 5.65
C GLU A 393 -3.54 10.83 7.02
N HIS A 394 -4.54 11.31 7.75
CA HIS A 394 -4.91 10.74 9.04
C HIS A 394 -5.27 9.26 8.93
N PHE A 395 -6.08 8.90 7.93
CA PHE A 395 -6.42 7.49 7.69
C PHE A 395 -5.24 6.70 7.13
N ASN A 396 -4.35 7.31 6.36
CA ASN A 396 -3.14 6.63 5.89
C ASN A 396 -2.13 6.37 7.04
N ARG A 397 -2.00 7.30 7.99
CA ARG A 397 -1.24 7.08 9.23
C ARG A 397 -1.90 5.99 10.09
N ALA A 398 -3.23 5.93 10.13
CA ALA A 398 -3.92 4.85 10.84
C ALA A 398 -3.66 3.50 10.17
N ASN A 399 -3.65 3.43 8.84
CA ASN A 399 -3.25 2.25 8.08
C ASN A 399 -1.86 1.75 8.48
N GLU A 400 -0.86 2.63 8.58
CA GLU A 400 0.49 2.23 9.03
C GLU A 400 0.46 1.54 10.41
N VAL A 401 -0.31 2.09 11.35
CA VAL A 401 -0.46 1.52 12.71
C VAL A 401 -1.14 0.15 12.66
N ILE A 402 -2.26 0.03 11.92
CA ILE A 402 -3.01 -1.23 11.82
C ILE A 402 -2.17 -2.32 11.15
N ILE A 403 -1.53 -2.03 10.01
CA ILE A 403 -0.72 -3.00 9.30
C ILE A 403 0.48 -3.45 10.15
N ALA A 404 1.14 -2.53 10.87
CA ALA A 404 2.21 -2.88 11.80
C ALA A 404 1.73 -3.86 12.88
N ARG A 405 0.53 -3.67 13.45
CA ARG A 405 -0.07 -4.62 14.42
C ARG A 405 -0.38 -5.97 13.79
N LEU A 406 -0.95 -6.00 12.59
CA LEU A 406 -1.33 -7.23 11.89
C LEU A 406 -0.12 -8.10 11.51
N ILE A 407 1.04 -7.49 11.22
CA ILE A 407 2.29 -8.22 10.99
C ILE A 407 3.07 -8.54 12.29
N GLY A 408 2.51 -8.16 13.46
CA GLY A 408 3.08 -8.46 14.77
C GLY A 408 4.12 -7.45 15.30
N ASP A 409 4.30 -6.32 14.62
CA ASP A 409 5.26 -5.26 15.00
C ASP A 409 4.59 -4.18 15.88
N ASN A 410 4.11 -4.60 17.06
CA ASN A 410 3.41 -3.72 18.00
C ASN A 410 4.29 -2.56 18.49
N LYS A 411 5.61 -2.76 18.61
CA LYS A 411 6.55 -1.71 19.01
C LYS A 411 6.59 -0.60 17.96
N LYS A 412 6.65 -0.96 16.67
CA LYS A 412 6.61 0.03 15.59
C LYS A 412 5.25 0.71 15.49
N ALA A 413 4.15 -0.03 15.64
CA ALA A 413 2.80 0.53 15.65
C ALA A 413 2.65 1.65 16.70
N GLU A 414 3.13 1.40 17.92
CA GLU A 414 3.11 2.39 18.99
C GLU A 414 4.03 3.58 18.69
N LYS A 415 5.23 3.32 18.15
CA LYS A 415 6.14 4.39 17.72
C LYS A 415 5.48 5.31 16.68
N ILE A 416 4.86 4.75 15.64
CA ILE A 416 4.16 5.53 14.59
C ILE A 416 3.06 6.38 15.22
N LEU A 417 2.21 5.79 16.07
CA LEU A 417 1.12 6.50 16.72
C LEU A 417 1.63 7.68 17.56
N GLN A 418 2.62 7.43 18.43
CA GLN A 418 3.17 8.45 19.31
C GLN A 418 3.91 9.57 18.56
N GLU A 419 4.71 9.23 17.54
CA GLU A 419 5.42 10.21 16.73
C GLU A 419 4.47 11.13 15.97
N ASN A 420 3.42 10.56 15.34
CA ASN A 420 2.46 11.35 14.58
C ASN A 420 1.62 12.26 15.49
N VAL A 421 1.20 11.77 16.66
CA VAL A 421 0.40 12.58 17.60
C VAL A 421 1.25 13.69 18.23
N LYS A 422 2.43 13.34 18.78
CA LYS A 422 3.24 14.29 19.58
C LYS A 422 4.01 15.29 18.73
N ASN A 423 4.52 14.85 17.58
CA ASN A 423 5.49 15.66 16.81
C ASN A 423 4.91 16.18 15.50
N LYS A 424 3.79 15.63 15.02
CA LYS A 424 3.20 15.99 13.73
C LYS A 424 1.74 16.45 13.82
N SER A 425 1.21 16.62 15.03
CA SER A 425 -0.14 17.14 15.30
C SER A 425 -1.30 16.31 14.74
N PHE A 426 -1.12 15.01 14.50
CA PHE A 426 -2.21 14.11 14.10
C PHE A 426 -3.11 13.76 15.29
N ILE A 427 -3.80 14.77 15.85
CA ILE A 427 -4.53 14.63 17.12
C ILE A 427 -5.72 13.66 17.06
N TYR A 428 -6.31 13.45 15.87
CA TYR A 428 -7.44 12.54 15.67
C TYR A 428 -7.02 11.09 15.42
N LEU A 429 -5.72 10.84 15.20
CA LEU A 429 -5.20 9.51 14.87
C LEU A 429 -5.55 8.44 15.92
N PRO A 430 -5.46 8.68 17.25
CA PRO A 430 -5.82 7.68 18.25
C PRO A 430 -7.26 7.19 18.13
N GLN A 431 -8.22 8.11 17.93
CA GLN A 431 -9.63 7.78 17.77
C GLN A 431 -9.87 6.97 16.48
N ILE A 432 -9.21 7.35 15.38
CA ILE A 432 -9.35 6.64 14.10
C ILE A 432 -8.81 5.20 14.25
N VAL A 433 -7.63 5.04 14.84
CA VAL A 433 -7.02 3.73 15.08
C VAL A 433 -7.93 2.86 15.95
N GLU A 434 -8.40 3.38 17.08
CA GLU A 434 -9.31 2.65 17.99
C GLU A 434 -10.56 2.15 17.25
N LYS A 435 -11.20 3.02 16.46
CA LYS A 435 -12.43 2.66 15.73
C LYS A 435 -12.18 1.67 14.60
N LEU A 436 -11.04 1.75 13.92
CA LEU A 436 -10.66 0.78 12.90
C LEU A 436 -10.35 -0.59 13.53
N GLU A 437 -9.68 -0.64 14.68
CA GLU A 437 -9.44 -1.89 15.41
C GLU A 437 -10.73 -2.52 15.91
N TYR A 438 -11.62 -1.71 16.46
CA TYR A 438 -12.94 -2.18 16.86
C TYR A 438 -13.68 -2.76 15.66
N TRP A 439 -13.70 -2.06 14.53
CA TRP A 439 -14.33 -2.55 13.30
C TRP A 439 -13.72 -3.86 12.84
N TYR A 440 -12.40 -3.94 12.72
CA TYR A 440 -11.70 -5.14 12.27
C TYR A 440 -12.08 -6.35 13.13
N ASN A 441 -12.09 -6.19 14.45
CA ASN A 441 -12.33 -7.28 15.39
C ASN A 441 -13.83 -7.55 15.71
N ASN A 442 -14.78 -6.70 15.29
CA ASN A 442 -16.18 -6.82 15.71
C ASN A 442 -17.24 -6.63 14.60
N GLU A 443 -16.90 -5.88 13.55
CA GLU A 443 -17.84 -5.44 12.52
C GLU A 443 -17.38 -5.81 11.12
N PHE A 444 -16.15 -6.33 10.95
CA PHE A 444 -15.54 -6.57 9.64
C PHE A 444 -16.50 -7.32 8.71
N LEU A 445 -17.08 -8.45 9.13
CA LEU A 445 -17.98 -9.25 8.29
C LEU A 445 -19.31 -8.57 7.92
N ASP A 446 -19.67 -7.47 8.58
CA ASP A 446 -20.95 -6.80 8.41
C ASP A 446 -20.83 -5.41 7.77
N LYS A 447 -19.63 -4.80 7.84
CA LYS A 447 -19.37 -3.43 7.38
C LYS A 447 -18.10 -3.36 6.56
N THR A 448 -18.13 -2.68 5.41
CA THR A 448 -16.92 -2.46 4.59
C THR A 448 -16.03 -1.38 5.20
N TYR A 449 -14.77 -1.32 4.75
CA TYR A 449 -13.86 -0.23 5.13
C TYR A 449 -14.45 1.14 4.76
N ASP A 450 -14.95 1.30 3.52
CA ASP A 450 -15.57 2.54 3.04
C ASP A 450 -16.73 3.01 3.95
N GLN A 451 -17.62 2.08 4.35
CA GLN A 451 -18.70 2.38 5.29
C GLN A 451 -18.15 2.81 6.66
N LYS A 452 -17.14 2.10 7.17
CA LYS A 452 -16.55 2.42 8.46
C LYS A 452 -15.83 3.76 8.47
N VAL A 453 -15.15 4.14 7.38
CA VAL A 453 -14.52 5.45 7.21
C VAL A 453 -15.55 6.57 7.38
N SER A 454 -16.71 6.45 6.73
CA SER A 454 -17.80 7.41 6.87
C SER A 454 -18.28 7.53 8.33
N ASP A 455 -18.52 6.40 9.00
CA ASP A 455 -18.92 6.37 10.42
C ASP A 455 -17.87 7.04 11.32
N ILE A 456 -16.58 6.75 11.09
CA ILE A 456 -15.49 7.33 11.88
C ILE A 456 -15.48 8.84 11.73
N ILE A 457 -15.58 9.37 10.51
CA ILE A 457 -15.61 10.82 10.24
C ILE A 457 -16.82 11.47 10.93
N ALA A 458 -18.01 10.84 10.87
CA ALA A 458 -19.19 11.32 11.57
C ALA A 458 -19.00 11.39 13.10
N GLU A 459 -18.19 10.50 13.64
CA GLU A 459 -17.93 10.39 15.08
C GLU A 459 -16.69 11.17 15.55
N LEU A 460 -15.87 11.72 14.66
CA LEU A 460 -14.70 12.55 15.01
C LEU A 460 -15.12 13.77 15.84
N LYS A 461 -14.29 14.10 16.83
CA LYS A 461 -14.50 15.18 17.80
C LYS A 461 -13.19 15.87 18.14
#